data_AF-A0A150SPS0-F1
#
_entry.id   AF-A0A150SPS0-F1
#
_cell.length_a   1.000
_cell.length_b   1.000
_cell.length_c   1.000
_cell.angle_alpha   90.00
_cell.angle_beta   90.00
_cell.angle_gamma   90.00
#
_symmetry.space_group_name_H-M   'P 1'
#
loop_
_entity.id
_entity.type
_entity.pdbx_description
1 polymer ?
#
loop_
_entity_poly.entity_id
_entity_poly.type
_entity_poly.pdbx_seq_one_letter_code
_entity_poly.pdbx_strand_id
1 'polypeptide(L)'
;MKTTCIGAGRLVLPNPGVAEAHGWEHGLPLEAKVRIDLSALGPPGTIAEVGRLCVLERWRAKTAALPELCVAMCLESRRHGITHWISAANLECDSEDEAILVHEVIRRRGLMRSDIPVWLKVAEGPSSPPRFRFYTDEERGRARDDSLSRLRLPRAVSADARLGARYIGEPIWDEHFGMFAQPLIAAVQDVMTAAERYLRALERAPSRS
;
A
#
# COMPACT_ATOMS: atom_id res chain seq x y z
N MET A 1 -0.35 -36.09 -0.97
CA MET A 1 -1.15 -34.87 -0.69
C MET A 1 -0.90 -33.86 -1.80
N LYS A 2 -1.94 -33.26 -2.38
CA LYS A 2 -1.77 -32.12 -3.32
C LYS A 2 -1.74 -30.83 -2.52
N THR A 3 -0.62 -30.13 -2.53
CA THR A 3 -0.51 -28.78 -1.94
C THR A 3 -1.26 -27.80 -2.84
N THR A 4 -2.14 -26.96 -2.27
CA THR A 4 -2.87 -25.93 -3.01
C THR A 4 -2.33 -24.56 -2.65
N CYS A 5 -1.93 -23.76 -3.63
CA CYS A 5 -1.55 -22.36 -3.42
C CYS A 5 -2.82 -21.52 -3.18
N ILE A 6 -2.90 -20.88 -2.01
CA ILE A 6 -4.08 -20.10 -1.60
C ILE A 6 -3.81 -18.59 -1.53
N GLY A 7 -2.56 -18.17 -1.68
CA GLY A 7 -2.15 -16.78 -1.70
C GLY A 7 -0.77 -16.60 -2.33
N ALA A 8 -0.53 -15.40 -2.82
CA ALA A 8 0.73 -15.00 -3.43
C ALA A 8 1.06 -13.56 -3.06
N GLY A 9 2.34 -13.24 -3.02
CA GLY A 9 2.85 -11.89 -2.87
C GLY A 9 4.10 -11.73 -3.74
N ARG A 10 4.41 -10.51 -4.15
CA ARG A 10 5.60 -10.19 -4.93
C ARG A 10 6.48 -9.24 -4.12
N LEU A 11 7.76 -9.59 -4.00
CA LEU A 11 8.82 -8.75 -3.50
C LEU A 11 9.75 -8.43 -4.67
N VAL A 12 9.83 -7.16 -5.06
CA VAL A 12 10.70 -6.68 -6.13
C VAL A 12 11.91 -6.00 -5.49
N LEU A 13 13.07 -6.60 -5.68
CA LEU A 13 14.33 -6.07 -5.18
C LEU A 13 14.85 -4.97 -6.13
N PRO A 14 15.67 -4.03 -5.64
CA PRO A 14 16.34 -3.04 -6.46
C PRO A 14 17.13 -3.70 -7.61
N ASN A 15 17.08 -3.10 -8.78
CA ASN A 15 17.75 -3.59 -9.97
C ASN A 15 18.61 -2.47 -10.59
N PRO A 16 19.94 -2.53 -10.43
CA PRO A 16 20.85 -1.52 -10.96
C PRO A 16 20.77 -1.33 -12.48
N GLY A 17 20.52 -2.41 -13.24
CA GLY A 17 20.40 -2.32 -14.69
C GLY A 17 19.13 -1.57 -15.14
N VAL A 18 18.02 -1.76 -14.42
CA VAL A 18 16.79 -0.97 -14.64
C VAL A 18 17.00 0.48 -14.19
N ALA A 19 17.67 0.68 -13.05
CA ALA A 19 18.00 2.01 -12.54
C ALA A 19 18.82 2.80 -13.56
N GLU A 20 19.89 2.21 -14.10
CA GLU A 20 20.74 2.81 -15.12
C GLU A 20 19.98 3.09 -16.41
N ALA A 21 19.23 2.11 -16.93
CA ALA A 21 18.52 2.25 -18.21
C ALA A 21 17.45 3.35 -18.21
N HIS A 22 16.84 3.63 -17.05
CA HIS A 22 15.78 4.62 -16.92
C HIS A 22 16.16 5.89 -16.16
N GLY A 23 17.41 6.01 -15.71
CA GLY A 23 17.87 7.13 -14.87
C GLY A 23 17.14 7.19 -13.53
N TRP A 24 16.81 6.03 -12.95
CA TRP A 24 16.17 5.89 -11.64
C TRP A 24 17.21 5.59 -10.55
N GLU A 25 16.81 5.66 -9.28
CA GLU A 25 17.71 5.46 -8.15
C GLU A 25 17.85 4.00 -7.75
N HIS A 26 16.75 3.23 -7.74
CA HIS A 26 16.74 1.84 -7.30
C HIS A 26 16.29 0.84 -8.37
N GLY A 27 15.70 1.31 -9.48
CA GLY A 27 15.14 0.44 -10.51
C GLY A 27 13.83 -0.23 -10.09
N LEU A 28 13.08 0.39 -9.17
CA LEU A 28 11.81 -0.13 -8.66
C LEU A 28 10.62 0.39 -9.50
N PRO A 29 9.59 -0.43 -9.76
CA PRO A 29 8.46 -0.02 -10.61
C PRO A 29 7.76 1.28 -10.20
N LEU A 30 7.65 1.56 -8.90
CA LEU A 30 7.04 2.79 -8.36
C LEU A 30 7.80 4.04 -8.83
N GLU A 31 9.11 3.93 -9.10
CA GLU A 31 9.92 5.03 -9.61
C GLU A 31 9.50 5.46 -11.03
N ALA A 32 8.74 4.64 -11.76
CA ALA A 32 8.16 5.06 -13.03
C ALA A 32 7.13 6.20 -12.84
N LYS A 33 6.51 6.31 -11.66
CA LYS A 33 5.39 7.22 -11.38
C LYS A 33 5.80 8.37 -10.46
N VAL A 34 6.76 8.15 -9.58
CA VAL A 34 7.21 9.14 -8.60
C VAL A 34 8.71 9.11 -8.45
N ARG A 35 9.30 10.24 -8.05
CA ARG A 35 10.62 10.28 -7.44
C ARG A 35 10.45 10.31 -5.93
N ILE A 36 11.13 9.44 -5.21
CA ILE A 36 11.07 9.38 -3.75
C ILE A 36 12.49 9.53 -3.23
N ASP A 37 12.73 10.48 -2.33
CA ASP A 37 14.01 10.53 -1.61
C ASP A 37 13.98 9.53 -0.47
N LEU A 38 14.60 8.38 -0.70
CA LEU A 38 14.62 7.27 0.24
C LEU A 38 15.88 7.26 1.13
N SER A 39 16.73 8.28 1.03
CA SER A 39 17.98 8.38 1.80
C SER A 39 17.77 8.30 3.31
N ALA A 40 16.61 8.77 3.80
CA ALA A 40 16.24 8.73 5.21
C ALA A 40 15.88 7.31 5.73
N LEU A 41 15.65 6.33 4.85
CA LEU A 41 15.21 4.97 5.24
C LEU A 41 16.36 3.99 5.45
N GLY A 42 17.58 4.31 5.01
CA GLY A 42 18.75 3.46 5.16
C GLY A 42 19.65 3.46 3.93
N PRO A 43 20.72 2.64 3.94
CA PRO A 43 21.62 2.54 2.80
C PRO A 43 20.90 1.94 1.57
N PRO A 44 21.44 2.17 0.35
CA PRO A 44 20.95 1.53 -0.86
C PRO A 44 20.85 0.01 -0.71
N GLY A 45 19.80 -0.59 -1.27
CA GLY A 45 19.56 -2.03 -1.18
C GLY A 45 18.75 -2.47 0.04
N THR A 46 18.35 -1.56 0.94
CA THR A 46 17.52 -1.90 2.11
C THR A 46 16.02 -1.79 1.85
N ILE A 47 15.61 -1.52 0.61
CA ILE A 47 14.24 -1.20 0.23
C ILE A 47 13.81 -2.15 -0.89
N ALA A 48 12.59 -2.62 -0.83
CA ALA A 48 11.96 -3.39 -1.90
C ALA A 48 10.57 -2.86 -2.20
N GLU A 49 10.10 -3.03 -3.43
CA GLU A 49 8.69 -2.80 -3.73
C GLU A 49 7.88 -4.07 -3.46
N VAL A 50 6.77 -3.93 -2.76
CA VAL A 50 5.80 -5.02 -2.58
C VAL A 50 4.57 -4.80 -3.45
N GLY A 51 4.04 -5.90 -3.98
CA GLY A 51 2.81 -5.86 -4.75
C GLY A 51 2.15 -7.22 -4.87
N ARG A 52 0.97 -7.25 -5.49
CA ARG A 52 0.18 -8.46 -5.73
C ARG A 52 -0.02 -9.33 -4.48
N LEU A 53 -0.16 -8.70 -3.31
CA LEU A 53 -0.44 -9.37 -2.05
C LEU A 53 -1.90 -9.83 -2.04
N CYS A 54 -2.13 -11.06 -2.49
CA CYS A 54 -3.46 -11.59 -2.81
C CYS A 54 -3.69 -12.93 -2.11
N VAL A 55 -4.88 -13.10 -1.52
CA VAL A 55 -5.38 -14.38 -1.02
C VAL A 55 -6.67 -14.71 -1.76
N LEU A 56 -6.88 -15.98 -2.09
CA LEU A 56 -8.10 -16.47 -2.71
C LEU A 56 -9.32 -16.16 -1.83
N GLU A 57 -10.43 -15.76 -2.44
CA GLU A 57 -11.60 -15.20 -1.74
C GLU A 57 -12.13 -16.09 -0.61
N ARG A 58 -12.30 -17.39 -0.86
CA ARG A 58 -12.80 -18.36 0.13
C ARG A 58 -11.91 -18.49 1.38
N TRP A 59 -10.66 -18.03 1.30
CA TRP A 59 -9.69 -18.03 2.40
C TRP A 59 -9.56 -16.66 3.07
N ARG A 60 -10.21 -15.61 2.54
CA ARG A 60 -10.22 -14.27 3.15
C ARG A 60 -11.06 -14.28 4.44
N ALA A 61 -10.71 -13.43 5.40
CA ALA A 61 -11.41 -13.14 6.65
C ALA A 61 -11.57 -14.28 7.69
N LYS A 62 -11.48 -15.56 7.30
CA LYS A 62 -11.64 -16.71 8.22
C LYS A 62 -10.36 -17.50 8.45
N THR A 63 -9.25 -17.12 7.83
CA THR A 63 -8.00 -17.87 7.92
C THR A 63 -6.80 -16.97 8.17
N ALA A 64 -5.74 -17.58 8.67
CA ALA A 64 -4.43 -16.97 8.89
C ALA A 64 -3.66 -16.66 7.61
N ALA A 65 -4.21 -16.93 6.41
CA ALA A 65 -3.46 -16.91 5.16
C ALA A 65 -2.77 -15.58 4.82
N LEU A 66 -3.46 -14.44 4.96
CA LEU A 66 -2.84 -13.13 4.70
C LEU A 66 -1.73 -12.78 5.71
N PRO A 67 -1.97 -12.84 7.04
CA PRO A 67 -0.90 -12.54 7.99
C PRO A 67 0.26 -13.56 7.93
N GLU A 68 0.00 -14.85 7.65
CA GLU A 68 1.07 -15.83 7.40
C GLU A 68 1.90 -15.46 6.16
N LEU A 69 1.25 -15.03 5.07
CA LEU A 69 1.94 -14.56 3.88
C LEU A 69 2.78 -13.31 4.17
N CYS A 70 2.25 -12.35 4.95
CA CYS A 70 3.02 -11.19 5.39
C CYS A 70 4.25 -11.59 6.20
N VAL A 71 4.10 -12.54 7.15
CA VAL A 71 5.23 -13.07 7.93
C VAL A 71 6.27 -13.71 7.01
N ALA A 72 5.85 -14.56 6.07
CA ALA A 72 6.75 -15.20 5.12
C ALA A 72 7.50 -14.16 4.27
N MET A 73 6.81 -13.12 3.78
CA MET A 73 7.44 -12.02 3.04
C MET A 73 8.40 -11.21 3.92
N CYS A 74 8.10 -10.99 5.20
CA CYS A 74 9.01 -10.31 6.14
C CYS A 74 10.28 -11.12 6.38
N LEU A 75 10.15 -12.44 6.53
CA LEU A 75 11.30 -13.34 6.68
C LEU A 75 12.18 -13.34 5.43
N GLU A 76 11.56 -13.38 4.24
CA GLU A 76 12.30 -13.30 2.99
C GLU A 76 12.98 -11.93 2.81
N SER A 77 12.28 -10.85 3.17
CA SER A 77 12.84 -9.49 3.15
C SER A 77 14.11 -9.40 4.00
N ARG A 78 14.09 -9.95 5.22
CA ARG A 78 15.26 -9.99 6.10
C ARG A 78 16.43 -10.76 5.51
N ARG A 79 16.19 -11.85 4.77
CA ARG A 79 17.26 -12.62 4.09
C ARG A 79 17.98 -11.80 3.03
N HIS A 80 17.29 -10.85 2.40
CA HIS A 80 17.84 -9.92 1.41
C HIS A 80 18.29 -8.58 2.01
N GLY A 81 18.31 -8.43 3.34
CA GLY A 81 18.69 -7.17 4.00
C GLY A 81 17.65 -6.04 3.85
N ILE A 82 16.44 -6.36 3.42
CA ILE A 82 15.36 -5.39 3.23
C ILE A 82 14.75 -5.02 4.59
N THR A 83 14.69 -3.72 4.86
CA THR A 83 14.15 -3.12 6.08
C THR A 83 12.84 -2.37 5.83
N HIS A 84 12.61 -1.92 4.60
CA HIS A 84 11.41 -1.17 4.23
C HIS A 84 10.79 -1.70 2.93
N TRP A 85 9.47 -1.67 2.89
CA TRP A 85 8.68 -1.91 1.71
C TRP A 85 8.11 -0.59 1.20
N ILE A 86 8.12 -0.41 -0.12
CA ILE A 86 7.38 0.65 -0.81
C ILE A 86 6.26 0.03 -1.66
N SER A 87 5.17 0.76 -1.85
CA SER A 87 4.07 0.37 -2.74
C SER A 87 3.15 1.55 -3.00
N ALA A 88 2.01 1.29 -3.65
CA ALA A 88 0.90 2.23 -3.73
C ALA A 88 -0.42 1.51 -3.45
N ALA A 89 -1.18 1.99 -2.46
CA ALA A 89 -2.48 1.45 -2.09
C ALA A 89 -3.57 1.98 -3.02
N ASN A 90 -4.34 1.08 -3.65
CA ASN A 90 -5.48 1.47 -4.49
C ASN A 90 -6.51 2.27 -3.68
N LEU A 91 -6.93 3.42 -4.22
CA LEU A 91 -7.91 4.32 -3.60
C LEU A 91 -9.37 3.98 -3.94
N GLU A 92 -9.60 2.93 -4.73
CA GLU A 92 -10.91 2.44 -5.18
C GLU A 92 -11.72 3.49 -5.96
N CYS A 93 -11.02 4.40 -6.66
CA CYS A 93 -11.62 5.46 -7.46
C CYS A 93 -10.78 5.79 -8.70
N ASP A 94 -11.44 6.28 -9.74
CA ASP A 94 -10.82 6.81 -10.97
C ASP A 94 -11.03 8.34 -11.12
N SER A 95 -11.48 9.00 -10.04
CA SER A 95 -11.72 10.44 -9.97
C SER A 95 -10.63 11.14 -9.18
N GLU A 96 -9.99 12.15 -9.77
CA GLU A 96 -8.92 12.92 -9.12
C GLU A 96 -9.42 13.64 -7.85
N ASP A 97 -10.55 14.35 -7.94
CA ASP A 97 -11.17 15.00 -6.77
C ASP A 97 -11.43 14.04 -5.61
N GLU A 98 -11.77 12.79 -5.90
CA GLU A 98 -12.02 11.79 -4.87
C GLU A 98 -10.71 11.21 -4.32
N ALA A 99 -9.70 11.03 -5.15
CA ALA A 99 -8.36 10.66 -4.71
C ALA A 99 -7.79 11.71 -3.75
N ILE A 100 -7.95 13.00 -4.07
CA ILE A 100 -7.59 14.13 -3.20
C ILE A 100 -8.38 14.08 -1.89
N LEU A 101 -9.68 13.79 -1.96
CA LEU A 101 -10.50 13.65 -0.75
C LEU A 101 -10.03 12.51 0.14
N VAL A 102 -9.74 11.32 -0.41
CA VAL A 102 -9.18 10.21 0.36
C VAL A 102 -7.82 10.57 0.96
N HIS A 103 -6.95 11.22 0.19
CA HIS A 103 -5.66 11.73 0.67
C HIS A 103 -5.82 12.63 1.89
N GLU A 104 -6.76 13.58 1.86
CA GLU A 104 -7.04 14.46 2.98
C GLU A 104 -7.54 13.70 4.22
N VAL A 105 -8.36 12.66 4.04
CA VAL A 105 -8.78 11.77 5.14
C VAL A 105 -7.59 11.02 5.74
N ILE A 106 -6.67 10.51 4.91
CA ILE A 106 -5.43 9.85 5.35
C ILE A 106 -4.58 10.83 6.17
N ARG A 107 -4.41 12.06 5.67
CA ARG A 107 -3.65 13.14 6.33
C ARG A 107 -4.24 13.53 7.67
N ARG A 108 -5.56 13.80 7.73
CA ARG A 108 -6.25 14.17 8.99
C ARG A 108 -6.24 13.06 10.04
N ARG A 109 -6.09 11.81 9.62
CA ARG A 109 -5.93 10.66 10.53
C ARG A 109 -4.51 10.45 11.03
N GLY A 110 -3.55 11.30 10.65
CA GLY A 110 -2.15 11.17 11.05
C GLY A 110 -1.46 9.94 10.45
N LEU A 111 -1.92 9.48 9.29
CA LEU A 111 -1.34 8.31 8.61
C LEU A 111 -0.27 8.69 7.57
N MET A 112 -0.08 9.99 7.32
CA MET A 112 0.93 10.51 6.42
C MET A 112 2.29 10.64 7.11
N ARG A 113 3.36 10.38 6.34
CA ARG A 113 4.73 10.79 6.63
C ARG A 113 5.08 11.97 5.73
N SER A 114 5.53 13.06 6.34
CA SER A 114 5.98 14.28 5.65
C SER A 114 7.50 14.45 5.66
N ASP A 115 8.21 13.55 6.33
CA ASP A 115 9.67 13.54 6.45
C ASP A 115 10.37 12.83 5.26
N ILE A 116 9.59 12.30 4.32
CA ILE A 116 10.07 11.64 3.12
C ILE A 116 9.57 12.41 1.91
N PRO A 117 10.44 13.19 1.24
CA PRO A 117 10.09 13.91 0.03
C PRO A 117 9.66 12.97 -1.10
N VAL A 118 8.53 13.31 -1.72
CA VAL A 118 8.00 12.62 -2.91
C VAL A 118 7.63 13.67 -3.94
N TRP A 119 8.08 13.47 -5.17
CA TRP A 119 7.71 14.31 -6.30
C TRP A 119 7.01 13.45 -7.35
N LEU A 120 5.82 13.87 -7.75
CA LEU A 120 5.10 13.25 -8.86
C LEU A 120 5.90 13.44 -10.15
N LYS A 121 6.11 12.34 -10.89
CA LYS A 121 6.47 12.48 -12.30
C LYS A 121 5.18 12.87 -13.02
N VAL A 122 5.23 13.88 -13.88
CA VAL A 122 4.06 14.31 -14.65
C VAL A 122 3.51 13.09 -15.39
N ALA A 123 2.35 12.61 -14.94
CA ALA A 123 1.62 11.54 -15.60
C ALA A 123 0.45 12.18 -16.33
N GLU A 124 0.11 11.66 -17.51
CA GLU A 124 -1.16 11.98 -18.13
C GLU A 124 -2.25 11.41 -17.21
N GLY A 125 -3.09 12.29 -16.66
CA GLY A 125 -4.21 11.91 -15.81
C GLY A 125 -5.24 11.05 -16.57
N PRO A 126 -6.34 10.67 -15.92
CA PRO A 126 -7.38 9.89 -16.58
C PRO A 126 -7.88 10.60 -17.85
N SER A 127 -7.79 9.92 -18.99
CA SER A 127 -8.23 10.43 -20.29
C SER A 127 -9.74 10.34 -20.52
N SER A 128 -10.46 9.69 -19.60
CA SER A 128 -11.90 9.42 -19.68
C SER A 128 -12.62 9.92 -18.44
N PRO A 129 -13.93 10.24 -18.54
CA PRO A 129 -14.73 10.62 -17.38
C PRO A 129 -14.70 9.54 -16.28
N PRO A 130 -14.71 9.92 -14.99
CA PRO A 130 -14.69 8.96 -13.88
C PRO A 130 -15.91 8.05 -13.91
N ARG A 131 -15.70 6.75 -13.73
CA ARG A 131 -16.74 5.71 -13.70
C ARG A 131 -16.93 5.12 -12.30
N PHE A 132 -15.90 5.18 -11.48
CA PHE A 132 -15.89 4.56 -10.17
C PHE A 132 -15.61 5.58 -9.08
N ARG A 133 -16.57 5.67 -8.16
CA ARG A 133 -16.47 6.51 -6.98
C ARG A 133 -16.61 5.67 -5.72
N PHE A 134 -15.70 5.86 -4.77
CA PHE A 134 -15.68 5.21 -3.48
C PHE A 134 -16.68 5.83 -2.51
N TYR A 135 -16.77 7.17 -2.44
CA TYR A 135 -17.69 7.85 -1.56
C TYR A 135 -19.05 8.09 -2.22
N THR A 136 -20.10 8.10 -1.41
CA THR A 136 -21.42 8.61 -1.85
C THR A 136 -21.41 10.14 -1.96
N ASP A 137 -22.38 10.71 -2.68
CA ASP A 137 -22.56 12.18 -2.72
C ASP A 137 -22.79 12.77 -1.32
N GLU A 138 -23.47 12.05 -0.44
CA GLU A 138 -23.69 12.44 0.95
C GLU A 138 -22.39 12.43 1.78
N GLU A 139 -21.53 11.43 1.59
CA GLU A 139 -20.19 11.38 2.21
C GLU A 139 -19.31 12.54 1.69
N ARG A 140 -19.36 12.86 0.39
CA ARG A 140 -18.69 14.03 -0.20
C ARG A 140 -19.25 15.36 0.30
N GLY A 141 -20.57 15.46 0.51
CA GLY A 141 -21.20 16.65 1.08
C GLY A 141 -20.70 16.93 2.50
N ARG A 142 -20.59 15.88 3.32
CA ARG A 142 -20.07 15.94 4.70
C ARG A 142 -18.59 16.28 4.78
N ALA A 143 -17.82 16.03 3.72
CA ALA A 143 -16.41 16.40 3.62
C ALA A 143 -16.16 17.91 3.69
N ARG A 144 -17.20 18.74 3.52
CA ARG A 144 -17.12 20.20 3.63
C ARG A 144 -17.15 20.70 5.08
N ASP A 145 -17.59 19.85 6.00
CA ASP A 145 -17.60 20.11 7.44
C ASP A 145 -16.44 19.36 8.11
N ASP A 146 -16.11 19.70 9.36
CA ASP A 146 -14.96 19.13 10.12
C ASP A 146 -15.05 17.61 10.41
N SER A 147 -15.93 16.91 9.70
CA SER A 147 -16.21 15.47 9.78
C SER A 147 -15.32 14.60 8.88
N LEU A 148 -14.43 15.20 8.07
CA LEU A 148 -13.53 14.50 7.14
C LEU A 148 -12.84 13.27 7.76
N SER A 149 -12.33 13.38 8.98
CA SER A 149 -11.64 12.27 9.67
C SER A 149 -12.54 11.07 9.96
N ARG A 150 -13.87 11.23 9.91
CA ARG A 150 -14.87 10.18 10.16
C ARG A 150 -15.23 9.39 8.89
N LEU A 151 -14.87 9.88 7.71
CA LEU A 151 -15.13 9.17 6.45
C LEU A 151 -14.37 7.84 6.40
N ARG A 152 -14.97 6.81 5.82
CA ARG A 152 -14.33 5.49 5.71
C ARG A 152 -13.11 5.59 4.79
N LEU A 153 -12.08 4.78 5.05
CA LEU A 153 -10.97 4.64 4.09
C LEU A 153 -11.28 3.48 3.12
N PRO A 154 -10.77 3.53 1.88
CA PRO A 154 -10.73 2.38 0.99
C PRO A 154 -10.15 1.15 1.69
N ARG A 155 -10.56 -0.04 1.26
CA ARG A 155 -10.24 -1.28 1.98
C ARG A 155 -8.74 -1.54 1.99
N ALA A 156 -8.07 -1.33 0.86
CA ALA A 156 -6.61 -1.46 0.76
C ALA A 156 -5.90 -0.51 1.73
N VAL A 157 -6.27 0.78 1.69
CA VAL A 157 -5.70 1.80 2.58
C VAL A 157 -5.90 1.46 4.06
N SER A 158 -7.09 0.99 4.43
CA SER A 158 -7.36 0.58 5.81
C SER A 158 -6.59 -0.68 6.23
N ALA A 159 -6.36 -1.62 5.31
CA ALA A 159 -5.62 -2.85 5.57
C ALA A 159 -4.13 -2.57 5.73
N ASP A 160 -3.53 -1.80 4.83
CA ASP A 160 -2.10 -1.48 4.86
C ASP A 160 -1.74 -0.66 6.11
N ALA A 161 -2.58 0.33 6.48
CA ALA A 161 -2.39 1.09 7.70
C ALA A 161 -2.40 0.20 8.97
N ARG A 162 -3.25 -0.84 9.00
CA ARG A 162 -3.31 -1.82 10.10
C ARG A 162 -2.08 -2.73 10.15
N LEU A 163 -1.43 -2.94 9.01
CA LEU A 163 -0.14 -3.62 8.89
C LEU A 163 1.05 -2.69 9.20
N GLY A 164 0.82 -1.44 9.58
CA GLY A 164 1.88 -0.51 9.96
C GLY A 164 2.38 0.38 8.82
N ALA A 165 1.80 0.29 7.62
CA ALA A 165 2.14 1.21 6.54
C ALA A 165 1.82 2.67 6.90
N ARG A 166 2.61 3.59 6.35
CA ARG A 166 2.39 5.02 6.34
C ARG A 166 2.44 5.53 4.92
N TYR A 167 1.62 6.53 4.64
CA TYR A 167 1.45 7.07 3.31
C TYR A 167 2.38 8.25 3.08
N ILE A 168 2.82 8.42 1.85
CA ILE A 168 3.74 9.49 1.43
C ILE A 168 3.25 10.10 0.13
N GLY A 169 3.61 11.36 -0.09
CA GLY A 169 3.29 12.10 -1.31
C GLY A 169 1.80 12.25 -1.60
N GLU A 170 1.51 12.75 -2.78
CA GLU A 170 0.14 12.89 -3.32
C GLU A 170 -0.31 11.58 -4.00
N PRO A 171 -1.63 11.41 -4.24
CA PRO A 171 -2.14 10.30 -5.04
C PRO A 171 -1.53 10.26 -6.44
N ILE A 172 -1.35 9.05 -6.95
CA ILE A 172 -0.80 8.77 -8.29
C ILE A 172 -1.84 8.06 -9.14
N TRP A 173 -1.87 8.37 -10.44
CA TRP A 173 -2.64 7.59 -11.40
C TRP A 173 -1.90 6.29 -11.72
N ASP A 174 -2.61 5.16 -11.65
CA ASP A 174 -2.11 3.85 -12.08
C ASP A 174 -2.81 3.43 -13.37
N GLU A 175 -2.12 3.61 -14.50
CA GLU A 175 -2.63 3.24 -15.83
C GLU A 175 -2.97 1.74 -15.96
N HIS A 176 -2.25 0.87 -15.25
CA HIS A 176 -2.47 -0.57 -15.34
C HIS A 176 -3.81 -0.98 -14.74
N PHE A 177 -4.23 -0.30 -13.67
CA PHE A 177 -5.51 -0.54 -13.02
C PHE A 177 -6.61 0.44 -13.43
N GLY A 178 -6.24 1.55 -14.09
CA GLY A 178 -7.16 2.65 -14.40
C GLY A 178 -7.76 3.27 -13.14
N MET A 179 -6.97 3.41 -12.08
CA MET A 179 -7.40 3.92 -10.78
C MET A 179 -6.31 4.77 -10.13
N PHE A 180 -6.70 5.64 -9.22
CA PHE A 180 -5.75 6.32 -8.35
C PHE A 180 -5.25 5.39 -7.23
N ALA A 181 -4.00 5.59 -6.84
CA ALA A 181 -3.37 4.90 -5.72
C ALA A 181 -2.60 5.89 -4.84
N GLN A 182 -2.49 5.62 -3.55
CA GLN A 182 -1.70 6.41 -2.62
C GLN A 182 -0.37 5.73 -2.34
N PRO A 183 0.77 6.37 -2.66
CA PRO A 183 2.09 5.84 -2.33
C PRO A 183 2.26 5.61 -0.81
N LEU A 184 2.97 4.54 -0.45
CA LEU A 184 3.18 4.14 0.94
C LEU A 184 4.56 3.55 1.18
N ILE A 185 4.95 3.58 2.45
CA ILE A 185 6.11 2.89 3.01
C ILE A 185 5.67 2.08 4.22
N ALA A 186 6.22 0.88 4.39
CA ALA A 186 6.07 0.09 5.59
C ALA A 186 7.42 -0.45 6.06
N ALA A 187 7.76 -0.25 7.34
CA ALA A 187 8.91 -0.94 7.91
C ALA A 187 8.59 -2.43 8.03
N VAL A 188 9.51 -3.29 7.57
CA VAL A 188 9.35 -4.76 7.61
C VAL A 188 9.08 -5.24 9.03
N GLN A 189 9.72 -4.61 10.02
CA GLN A 189 9.51 -4.95 11.42
C GLN A 189 8.09 -4.65 11.91
N ASP A 190 7.51 -3.51 11.50
CA ASP A 190 6.16 -3.12 11.89
C ASP A 190 5.12 -4.05 11.27
N VAL A 191 5.33 -4.42 10.00
CA VAL A 191 4.48 -5.41 9.31
C VAL A 191 4.54 -6.76 10.00
N MET A 192 5.75 -7.24 10.34
CA MET A 192 5.94 -8.49 11.06
C MET A 192 5.18 -8.47 12.39
N THR A 193 5.38 -7.42 13.19
CA THR A 193 4.72 -7.29 14.50
C THR A 193 3.20 -7.21 14.37
N ALA A 194 2.68 -6.49 13.37
CA ALA A 194 1.25 -6.40 13.12
C ALA A 194 0.64 -7.74 12.68
N ALA A 195 1.30 -8.45 11.76
CA ALA A 195 0.87 -9.75 11.26
C ALA A 195 0.88 -10.80 12.38
N GLU A 196 1.95 -10.91 13.16
CA GLU A 196 2.01 -11.82 14.30
C GLU A 196 0.95 -11.50 15.37
N ARG A 197 0.70 -10.20 15.64
CA ARG A 197 -0.37 -9.81 16.57
C ARG A 197 -1.74 -10.28 16.07
N TYR A 198 -1.97 -10.21 14.77
CA TYR A 198 -3.20 -10.72 14.17
C TYR A 198 -3.32 -12.24 14.33
N LEU A 199 -2.25 -12.98 14.06
CA LEU A 199 -2.21 -14.45 14.24
C LEU A 199 -2.54 -14.84 15.69
N ARG A 200 -1.89 -14.19 16.67
CA ARG A 200 -2.18 -14.41 18.10
C ARG A 200 -3.63 -14.08 18.47
N ALA A 201 -4.25 -13.10 17.82
CA ALA A 201 -5.66 -12.78 18.05
C ALA A 201 -6.60 -13.85 17.48
N LEU A 202 -6.27 -14.45 16.33
CA LEU A 202 -7.03 -15.57 15.77
C LEU A 202 -6.97 -16.81 16.65
N GLU A 203 -5.80 -17.13 17.22
CA GLU A 203 -5.62 -18.28 18.12
C GLU A 203 -6.44 -18.16 19.41
N ARG A 204 -6.65 -16.93 19.89
CA ARG A 204 -7.41 -16.63 21.12
C ARG A 204 -8.91 -16.48 20.89
N ALA A 205 -9.36 -16.37 19.63
CA ALA A 205 -10.78 -16.29 19.34
C ALA A 205 -11.40 -17.68 19.60
N PRO A 206 -12.43 -17.81 20.46
CA PRO A 206 -13.08 -19.09 20.69
C PRO A 206 -13.59 -19.61 19.34
N SER A 207 -13.28 -20.87 19.03
CA SER A 207 -13.78 -21.58 17.86
C SER A 207 -15.29 -21.39 17.81
N ARG A 208 -15.78 -20.57 16.87
CA ARG A 208 -17.21 -20.53 16.56
C ARG A 208 -17.53 -21.83 15.82
N SER A 209 -17.82 -22.87 16.61
CA SER A 209 -18.50 -24.09 16.18
C SER A 209 -19.91 -23.77 15.70
#